data_AF-A0A328SJQ8-F1
#
_entry.id   AF-A0A328SJQ8-F1
#
_cell.length_a   1.000
_cell.length_b   1.000
_cell.length_c   1.000
_cell.angle_alpha   90.00
_cell.angle_beta   90.00
_cell.angle_gamma   90.00
#
_symmetry.space_group_name_H-M   'P 1'
#
loop_
_entity.id
_entity.type
_entity.pdbx_description
1 polymer ?
#
loop_
_entity_poly.entity_id
_entity_poly.type
_entity_poly.pdbx_seq_one_letter_code
_entity_poly.pdbx_strand_id
1 'polypeptide(L)' 'MGTHEIFYQDIVNFYNKLNNKGVDVELNVGEEMSHVYPIYPLVPESKEAFNHIVDVILGQD' A
#
# COMPACT_ATOMS: atom_id res chain seq x y z
N MET A 1 -1.66 -0.15 1.73
CA MET A 1 -2.93 -0.44 2.47
C MET A 1 -2.59 -1.08 3.81
N GLY A 2 -3.45 -0.95 4.82
CA GLY A 2 -3.25 -1.60 6.11
C GLY A 2 -4.01 -2.93 6.23
N THR A 3 -3.62 -3.83 7.14
CA THR A 3 -4.41 -5.05 7.42
C THR A 3 -5.57 -4.80 8.39
N HIS A 4 -5.51 -3.71 9.18
CA HIS A 4 -6.55 -3.26 10.10
C HIS A 4 -7.45 -2.19 9.47
N GLU A 5 -7.99 -2.47 8.29
CA GLU A 5 -9.02 -1.64 7.65
C GLU A 5 -10.10 -2.48 6.95
N ILE A 6 -11.33 -1.94 6.88
CA ILE A 6 -12.47 -2.64 6.30
C ILE A 6 -12.32 -2.95 4.80
N PHE A 7 -11.45 -2.22 4.10
CA PHE A 7 -11.23 -2.34 2.66
C PHE A 7 -10.15 -3.36 2.28
N TYR A 8 -9.51 -4.02 3.25
CA TYR A 8 -8.38 -4.91 3.00
C TYR A 8 -8.69 -5.97 1.93
N GLN A 9 -9.81 -6.70 2.09
CA GLN A 9 -10.20 -7.74 1.13
C GLN A 9 -10.56 -7.18 -0.25
N ASP A 10 -11.15 -5.99 -0.32
CA ASP A 10 -11.51 -5.35 -1.59
C ASP A 10 -10.28 -4.97 -2.42
N ILE A 11 -9.27 -4.41 -1.76
CA ILE A 11 -8.03 -4.02 -2.42
C ILE A 11 -7.23 -5.27 -2.83
N VAL A 12 -7.17 -6.33 -2.01
CA VAL A 12 -6.56 -7.62 -2.39
C VAL A 12 -7.25 -8.20 -3.63
N ASN A 13 -8.59 -8.16 -3.68
CA ASN A 13 -9.35 -8.62 -4.83
C ASN A 13 -9.09 -7.76 -6.08
N PHE A 14 -8.88 -6.46 -5.92
CA PHE A 14 -8.53 -5.55 -7.02
C PHE A 14 -7.12 -5.83 -7.57
N TYR A 15 -6.13 -5.96 -6.69
CA TYR A 15 -4.76 -6.35 -7.05
C TYR A 15 -4.76 -7.66 -7.85
N ASN A 16 -5.43 -8.70 -7.36
CA ASN A 16 -5.52 -9.98 -8.05
C ASN A 16 -6.15 -9.85 -9.45
N LYS A 17 -7.16 -9.00 -9.63
CA LYS A 17 -7.77 -8.74 -10.94
C LYS A 17 -6.81 -8.04 -11.91
N LEU A 18 -5.96 -7.13 -11.43
CA LEU A 18 -4.95 -6.45 -12.24
C LEU A 18 -3.82 -7.42 -12.61
N ASN A 19 -3.27 -8.12 -11.62
CA ASN A 19 -2.20 -9.09 -11.81
C ASN A 19 -2.61 -10.21 -12.77
N ASN A 20 -3.82 -10.76 -12.64
CA ASN A 20 -4.34 -11.80 -13.54
C ASN A 20 -4.52 -11.33 -14.99
N LYS A 21 -4.54 -10.01 -15.25
CA LYS A 21 -4.58 -9.44 -16.60
C LYS A 21 -3.19 -9.07 -17.14
N GLY A 22 -2.13 -9.39 -16.40
CA GLY A 22 -0.75 -9.05 -16.77
C GLY A 22 -0.46 -7.55 -16.68
N VAL A 23 -1.23 -6.80 -15.87
CA VAL A 23 -0.89 -5.40 -15.55
C VAL A 23 0.32 -5.42 -14.63
N ASP A 24 1.31 -4.57 -14.92
CA ASP A 24 2.40 -4.31 -14.00
C ASP A 24 1.86 -3.58 -12.76
N VAL A 25 1.78 -4.30 -11.65
CA VAL A 25 1.09 -3.85 -10.43
C VAL A 25 1.79 -4.39 -9.20
N GLU A 26 1.92 -3.53 -8.19
CA GLU A 26 2.46 -3.87 -6.89
C GLU A 26 1.43 -3.63 -5.78
N LEU A 27 1.44 -4.49 -4.75
CA LEU A 27 0.59 -4.36 -3.57
C LEU A 27 1.43 -4.16 -2.30
N ASN A 28 1.46 -2.92 -1.82
CA ASN A 28 2.14 -2.56 -0.58
C ASN A 28 1.21 -2.73 0.64
N VAL A 29 1.51 -3.71 1.50
CA VAL A 29 0.72 -4.08 2.70
C VAL A 29 1.47 -3.71 3.98
N GLY A 30 0.84 -2.87 4.82
CA GLY A 30 1.30 -2.58 6.17
C GLY A 30 0.58 -3.45 7.19
N GLU A 31 1.32 -4.30 7.89
CA GLU A 31 0.78 -5.18 8.93
C GLU A 31 0.30 -4.38 10.14
N GLU A 32 -0.83 -4.75 10.72
CA GLU A 32 -1.51 -4.04 11.83
C GLU A 32 -1.88 -2.57 11.55
N MET A 33 -1.71 -2.09 10.31
CA MET A 33 -1.91 -0.68 9.99
C MET A 33 -3.38 -0.33 9.74
N SER A 34 -3.77 0.87 10.16
CA SER A 34 -5.11 1.44 9.93
C SER A 34 -5.25 2.08 8.54
N HIS A 35 -6.49 2.45 8.21
CA HIS A 35 -6.82 3.15 6.97
C HIS A 35 -5.97 4.41 6.76
N VAL A 36 -5.36 4.54 5.57
CA VAL A 36 -4.49 5.66 5.17
C VAL A 36 -3.31 5.92 6.12
N TYR A 37 -2.75 4.88 6.75
CA TYR A 37 -1.60 5.04 7.65
C TYR A 37 -0.40 5.83 7.08
N PRO A 38 -0.06 5.83 5.77
CA PRO A 38 1.14 6.54 5.28
C PRO A 38 1.11 8.06 5.47
N ILE A 39 -0.07 8.68 5.56
CA ILE A 39 -0.17 10.14 5.73
C ILE A 39 -0.16 10.58 7.21
N TYR A 40 -0.27 9.63 8.14
CA TYR A 40 -0.27 9.90 9.57
C TYR A 40 1.07 9.44 10.18
N PRO A 41 2.01 10.35 10.49
CA PRO A 41 3.33 9.98 11.00
C PRO A 41 3.29 9.61 12.50
N LEU A 42 2.50 8.59 12.84
CA LEU A 42 2.30 8.12 14.21
C LEU A 42 3.22 6.94 14.56
N VAL A 43 3.64 6.16 13.56
CA VAL A 43 4.52 4.99 13.70
C VAL A 43 5.58 4.98 12.59
N PRO A 44 6.73 4.30 12.77
CA PRO A 44 7.80 4.23 11.77
C PRO A 44 7.32 3.77 10.39
N GLU A 45 6.43 2.77 10.34
CA GLU A 45 5.86 2.17 9.13
C GLU A 45 5.15 3.22 8.26
N SER A 46 4.50 4.21 8.88
CA SER A 46 3.87 5.32 8.15
C SER A 46 4.90 6.12 7.35
N LYS A 47 6.07 6.38 7.94
CA LYS A 47 7.15 7.11 7.27
C LYS A 47 7.79 6.27 6.18
N GLU A 48 7.97 4.98 6.42
CA GLU A 48 8.50 4.03 5.43
C GLU A 48 7.59 3.97 4.20
N ALA A 49 6.28 3.79 4.40
CA ALA A 49 5.31 3.77 3.32
C ALA A 49 5.21 5.11 2.58
N PHE A 50 5.28 6.24 3.30
CA PHE A 50 5.32 7.56 2.67
C PHE A 50 6.55 7.75 1.78
N ASN A 51 7.72 7.35 2.26
CA ASN A 51 8.96 7.46 1.50
C ASN A 51 8.93 6.57 0.26
N HIS A 52 8.46 5.32 0.37
CA HIS A 52 8.31 4.45 -0.79
C HIS A 52 7.35 5.05 -1.85
N ILE A 53 6.26 5.69 -1.44
CA ILE A 53 5.39 6.44 -2.37
C ILE A 53 6.17 7.54 -3.09
N VAL A 54 7.04 8.27 -2.38
CA VAL A 54 7.90 9.31 -2.98
C VAL A 54 8.89 8.68 -3.97
N ASP A 55 9.52 7.57 -3.62
CA ASP A 55 10.49 6.88 -4.46
C ASP A 55 9.83 6.39 -5.77
N VAL A 56 8.64 5.80 -5.69
CA VAL A 56 7.84 5.40 -6.87
C VAL A 56 7.52 6.60 -7.76
N ILE A 57 7.09 7.73 -7.19
CA ILE A 57 6.77 8.95 -7.96
C ILE A 57 8.01 9.53 -8.65
N LEU A 58 9.17 9.45 -7.99
CA LEU A 58 10.44 9.95 -8.50
C LEU A 58 11.16 8.96 -9.43
N GLY A 59 10.65 7.72 -9.56
CA GLY A 59 11.28 6.64 -10.33
C GLY A 59 12.60 6.17 -9.73
N GLN A 60 12.66 6.08 -8.39
CA GLN A 60 13.84 5.68 -7.61
C GLN A 60 13.70 4.30 -6.95
N ASP A 61 12.60 3.62 -7.24
CA ASP A 61 12.24 2.29 -6.75
C ASP A 61 12.87 1.18 -7.61
#